data_AF-E1QRZ1-F1
#
_entry.id   AF-E1QRZ1-F1
#
_cell.length_a   1.000
_cell.length_b   1.000
_cell.length_c   1.000
_cell.angle_alpha   90.00
_cell.angle_beta   90.00
_cell.angle_gamma   90.00
#
_symmetry.space_group_name_H-M   'P 1'
#
loop_
_entity.id
_entity.type
_entity.pdbx_description
1 polymer ?
#
loop_
_entity_poly.entity_id
_entity_poly.type
_entity_poly.pdbx_seq_one_letter_code
_entity_poly.pdbx_strand_id
1 'polypeptide(L)'
;MHDGNTNDKLSKIIDMMRELERYLAILYGIAASSTNEPFISAIMRKISIESAMHNYILTTIKELIRECPPKKVFDMETLASLQGSIEEAITHTKSLIDYINSMEKVHYDTTNVIIDKLNELEDYEDNAVRVYSFLLRSYLPITSTRMDARHRAASKLIVKLLKGISDDEKHHSELLQVIREYSLKR
;
A
#
# COMPACT_ATOMS: atom_id res chain seq x y z
N MET A 1 26.98 16.25 7.17
CA MET A 1 26.99 14.78 6.99
C MET A 1 25.70 14.14 7.54
N HIS A 2 24.51 14.69 7.23
CA HIS A 2 23.21 14.17 7.73
C HIS A 2 22.34 13.51 6.64
N ASP A 3 22.70 13.63 5.35
CA ASP A 3 21.83 13.25 4.24
C ASP A 3 21.82 11.75 3.92
N GLY A 4 22.87 11.00 4.25
CA GLY A 4 22.96 9.55 3.97
C GLY A 4 21.91 8.73 4.75
N ASN A 5 21.75 9.00 6.04
CA ASN A 5 20.84 8.27 6.93
C ASN A 5 19.36 8.44 6.53
N THR A 6 18.99 9.60 5.98
CA THR A 6 17.61 9.90 5.59
C THR A 6 17.20 9.17 4.31
N ASN A 7 18.08 9.12 3.31
CA ASN A 7 17.83 8.42 2.06
C ASN A 7 17.75 6.89 2.26
N ASP A 8 18.57 6.36 3.16
CA ASP A 8 18.53 4.94 3.54
C ASP A 8 17.21 4.58 4.22
N LYS A 9 16.72 5.44 5.13
CA LYS A 9 15.43 5.25 5.80
C LYS A 9 14.24 5.34 4.84
N LEU A 10 14.24 6.30 3.92
CA LEU A 10 13.21 6.39 2.87
C LEU A 10 13.24 5.16 1.96
N SER A 11 14.42 4.73 1.54
CA SER A 11 14.57 3.52 0.73
C SER A 11 14.05 2.28 1.46
N LYS A 12 14.31 2.19 2.77
CA LYS A 12 13.77 1.11 3.62
C LYS A 12 12.25 1.15 3.68
N ILE A 13 11.64 2.31 3.87
CA ILE A 13 10.17 2.45 3.88
C ILE A 13 9.57 2.07 2.54
N ILE A 14 10.18 2.45 1.42
CA ILE A 14 9.72 2.01 0.10
C ILE A 14 9.82 0.48 -0.03
N ASP A 15 10.89 -0.14 0.46
CA ASP A 15 11.00 -1.61 0.45
C ASP A 15 9.93 -2.28 1.32
N MET A 16 9.62 -1.71 2.47
CA MET A 16 8.56 -2.22 3.34
C MET A 16 7.17 -2.05 2.71
N MET A 17 6.88 -0.90 2.09
CA MET A 17 5.64 -0.72 1.33
C MET A 17 5.53 -1.72 0.18
N ARG A 18 6.62 -1.95 -0.57
CA ARG A 18 6.65 -2.99 -1.61
C ARG A 18 6.32 -4.36 -1.04
N GLU A 19 6.90 -4.70 0.11
CA GLU A 19 6.60 -5.95 0.78
C GLU A 19 5.13 -6.04 1.19
N LEU A 20 4.56 -4.99 1.77
CA LEU A 20 3.15 -4.90 2.13
C LEU A 20 2.24 -5.07 0.91
N GLU A 21 2.45 -4.29 -0.16
CA GLU A 21 1.67 -4.39 -1.41
C GLU A 21 1.66 -5.79 -1.99
N ARG A 22 2.81 -6.47 -1.96
CA ARG A 22 2.90 -7.85 -2.42
C ARG A 22 2.05 -8.79 -1.57
N TYR A 23 2.07 -8.63 -0.24
CA TYR A 23 1.26 -9.46 0.64
C TYR A 23 -0.23 -9.15 0.53
N LEU A 24 -0.62 -7.88 0.41
CA LEU A 24 -1.99 -7.48 0.14
C LEU A 24 -2.49 -8.09 -1.19
N ALA A 25 -1.68 -8.00 -2.26
CA ALA A 25 -2.01 -8.62 -3.55
C ALA A 25 -2.29 -10.13 -3.41
N ILE A 26 -1.46 -10.85 -2.66
CA ILE A 26 -1.65 -12.28 -2.39
C ILE A 26 -2.93 -12.51 -1.57
N LEU A 27 -3.11 -11.77 -0.49
CA LEU A 27 -4.24 -11.90 0.42
C LEU A 27 -5.57 -11.68 -0.30
N TYR A 28 -5.69 -10.60 -1.06
CA TYR A 28 -6.88 -10.32 -1.87
C TYR A 28 -7.08 -11.35 -2.99
N GLY A 29 -6.00 -11.88 -3.57
CA GLY A 29 -6.08 -12.95 -4.58
C GLY A 29 -6.64 -14.27 -4.02
N ILE A 30 -6.24 -14.62 -2.79
CA ILE A 30 -6.79 -15.75 -2.04
C ILE A 30 -8.25 -15.47 -1.71
N ALA A 31 -8.57 -14.32 -1.11
CA ALA A 31 -9.94 -13.93 -0.76
C ALA A 31 -10.88 -13.99 -1.98
N ALA A 32 -10.42 -13.53 -3.14
CA ALA A 32 -11.17 -13.60 -4.39
C ALA A 32 -11.46 -15.03 -4.84
N SER A 33 -10.57 -15.97 -4.56
CA SER A 33 -10.68 -17.37 -5.00
C SER A 33 -11.47 -18.23 -4.01
N SER A 34 -11.51 -17.82 -2.74
CA SER A 34 -12.15 -18.59 -1.67
C SER A 34 -13.57 -18.15 -1.31
N THR A 35 -14.06 -17.03 -1.89
CA THR A 35 -15.46 -16.60 -1.70
C THR A 35 -16.39 -17.15 -2.76
N ASN A 36 -17.62 -17.50 -2.35
CA ASN A 36 -18.69 -17.94 -3.24
C ASN A 36 -19.54 -16.77 -3.80
N GLU A 37 -19.34 -15.54 -3.33
CA GLU A 37 -20.06 -14.36 -3.79
C GLU A 37 -19.35 -13.72 -5.00
N PRO A 38 -19.90 -13.79 -6.23
CA PRO A 38 -19.18 -13.38 -7.44
C PRO A 38 -18.77 -11.91 -7.45
N PHE A 39 -19.57 -11.04 -6.82
CA PHE A 39 -19.28 -9.62 -6.70
C PHE A 39 -18.10 -9.34 -5.76
N ILE A 40 -18.08 -10.00 -4.59
CA ILE A 40 -16.96 -9.89 -3.64
C ILE A 40 -15.69 -10.44 -4.29
N SER A 41 -15.79 -11.60 -4.96
CA SER A 41 -14.69 -12.19 -5.73
C SER A 41 -14.09 -11.22 -6.75
N ALA A 42 -14.95 -10.54 -7.53
CA ALA A 42 -14.52 -9.60 -8.56
C ALA A 42 -13.80 -8.37 -7.97
N ILE A 43 -14.33 -7.79 -6.88
CA ILE A 43 -13.68 -6.65 -6.21
C ILE A 43 -12.35 -7.06 -5.61
N MET A 44 -12.30 -8.16 -4.85
CA MET A 44 -11.04 -8.64 -4.27
C MET A 44 -9.99 -8.91 -5.35
N ARG A 45 -10.40 -9.46 -6.50
CA ARG A 45 -9.50 -9.67 -7.63
C ARG A 45 -8.99 -8.37 -8.24
N LYS A 46 -9.85 -7.35 -8.33
CA LYS A 46 -9.47 -6.00 -8.79
C LYS A 46 -8.37 -5.43 -7.89
N ILE A 47 -8.64 -5.37 -6.57
CA ILE A 47 -7.70 -4.84 -5.57
C ILE A 47 -6.38 -5.63 -5.61
N SER A 48 -6.45 -6.97 -5.69
CA SER A 48 -5.26 -7.83 -5.81
C SER A 48 -4.34 -7.46 -6.97
N ILE A 49 -4.91 -7.17 -8.15
CA ILE A 49 -4.15 -6.78 -9.34
C ILE A 49 -3.54 -5.39 -9.16
N GLU A 50 -4.30 -4.45 -8.58
CA GLU A 50 -3.84 -3.08 -8.34
C GLU A 50 -2.70 -3.04 -7.32
N SER A 51 -2.80 -3.74 -6.18
CA SER A 51 -1.69 -3.86 -5.22
C SER A 51 -0.44 -4.50 -5.84
N ALA A 52 -0.61 -5.50 -6.72
CA ALA A 52 0.52 -6.08 -7.45
C ALA A 52 1.19 -5.05 -8.39
N MET A 53 0.40 -4.19 -9.04
CA MET A 53 0.92 -3.09 -9.84
C MET A 53 1.62 -2.03 -8.98
N HIS A 54 1.07 -1.71 -7.80
CA HIS A 54 1.68 -0.76 -6.86
C HIS A 54 3.07 -1.21 -6.42
N ASN A 55 3.26 -2.50 -6.12
CA ASN A 55 4.58 -3.08 -5.86
C ASN A 55 5.60 -2.80 -6.99
N TYR A 56 5.17 -2.94 -8.24
CA TYR A 56 6.00 -2.67 -9.41
C TYR A 56 6.32 -1.18 -9.56
N ILE A 57 5.32 -0.32 -9.40
CA ILE A 57 5.48 1.14 -9.45
C ILE A 57 6.43 1.61 -8.35
N LEU A 58 6.31 1.09 -7.13
CA LEU A 58 7.19 1.40 -6.02
C LEU A 58 8.65 0.99 -6.28
N THR A 59 8.87 -0.08 -7.04
CA THR A 59 10.22 -0.46 -7.50
C THR A 59 10.83 0.64 -8.37
N THR A 60 10.03 1.19 -9.29
CA THR A 60 10.44 2.31 -10.16
C THR A 60 10.66 3.59 -9.34
N ILE A 61 9.77 3.90 -8.40
CA ILE A 61 9.91 5.05 -7.50
C ILE A 61 11.22 4.96 -6.73
N LYS A 62 11.57 3.79 -6.18
CA LYS A 62 12.83 3.60 -5.43
C LYS A 62 14.06 4.01 -6.23
N GLU A 63 14.11 3.64 -7.50
CA GLU A 63 15.20 4.03 -8.41
C GLU A 63 15.23 5.54 -8.64
N LEU A 64 14.06 6.15 -8.90
CA LEU A 64 13.93 7.59 -9.08
C LEU A 64 14.32 8.39 -7.82
N ILE A 65 14.02 7.88 -6.62
CA ILE A 65 14.44 8.50 -5.35
C ILE A 65 15.95 8.51 -5.20
N ARG A 66 16.66 7.46 -5.67
CA ARG A 66 18.13 7.41 -5.65
C ARG A 66 18.74 8.46 -6.57
N GLU A 67 18.12 8.70 -7.73
CA GLU A 67 18.55 9.73 -8.68
C GLU A 67 18.17 11.14 -8.24
N CYS A 68 17.04 11.29 -7.56
CA CYS A 68 16.47 12.57 -7.15
C CYS A 68 16.08 12.53 -5.66
N PRO A 69 17.05 12.44 -4.73
CA PRO A 69 16.74 12.35 -3.31
C PRO A 69 16.04 13.61 -2.81
N PRO A 70 15.11 13.49 -1.83
CA PRO A 70 14.42 14.65 -1.31
C PRO A 70 15.39 15.47 -0.45
N LYS A 71 15.41 16.79 -0.66
CA LYS A 71 16.39 17.68 0.00
C LYS A 71 16.27 17.71 1.53
N LYS A 72 15.07 17.52 2.07
CA LYS A 72 14.81 17.48 3.52
C LYS A 72 13.58 16.62 3.79
N VAL A 73 13.74 15.61 4.63
CA VAL A 73 12.62 14.98 5.34
C VAL A 73 12.53 15.70 6.68
N PHE A 74 11.49 16.51 6.84
CA PHE A 74 11.37 17.41 7.99
C PHE A 74 10.82 16.73 9.24
N ASP A 75 10.30 15.51 9.11
CA ASP A 75 9.54 14.85 10.15
C ASP A 75 9.96 13.37 10.28
N MET A 76 11.08 13.18 10.99
CA MET A 76 11.68 11.87 11.24
C MET A 76 10.90 11.05 12.28
N GLU A 77 10.09 11.72 13.12
CA GLU A 77 9.25 11.07 14.12
C GLU A 77 8.04 10.40 13.44
N THR A 78 7.36 11.12 12.54
CA THR A 78 6.33 10.53 11.69
C THR A 78 6.91 9.41 10.83
N LEU A 79 8.13 9.56 10.31
CA LEU A 79 8.80 8.49 9.55
C LEU A 79 8.97 7.20 10.37
N ALA A 80 9.38 7.32 11.63
CA ALA A 80 9.56 6.17 12.54
C ALA A 80 8.21 5.54 12.93
N SER A 81 7.20 6.35 13.21
CA SER A 81 5.85 5.88 13.50
C SER A 81 5.26 5.11 12.31
N LEU A 82 5.38 5.66 11.09
CA LEU A 82 4.93 4.99 9.87
C LEU A 82 5.67 3.66 9.66
N GLN A 83 6.98 3.61 9.93
CA GLN A 83 7.74 2.37 9.81
C GLN A 83 7.16 1.27 10.73
N GLY A 84 6.87 1.60 12.00
CA GLY A 84 6.26 0.66 12.94
C GLY A 84 4.90 0.15 12.46
N SER A 85 4.03 1.06 12.00
CA SER A 85 2.71 0.69 11.47
C SER A 85 2.79 -0.23 10.24
N ILE A 86 3.75 -0.01 9.33
CA ILE A 86 3.94 -0.87 8.16
C ILE A 86 4.47 -2.26 8.59
N GLU A 87 5.42 -2.32 9.52
CA GLU A 87 5.95 -3.58 10.07
C GLU A 87 4.85 -4.43 10.71
N GLU A 88 3.94 -3.79 11.46
CA GLU A 88 2.76 -4.43 12.04
C GLU A 88 1.78 -4.91 10.95
N ALA A 89 1.46 -4.06 9.97
CA ALA A 89 0.57 -4.40 8.87
C ALA A 89 1.09 -5.61 8.06
N ILE A 90 2.40 -5.64 7.74
CA ILE A 90 3.03 -6.79 7.06
C ILE A 90 2.86 -8.06 7.90
N THR A 91 3.12 -7.98 9.20
CA THR A 91 3.04 -9.12 10.11
C THR A 91 1.61 -9.67 10.19
N HIS A 92 0.62 -8.79 10.33
CA HIS A 92 -0.78 -9.20 10.37
C HIS A 92 -1.26 -9.74 9.03
N THR A 93 -0.89 -9.11 7.90
CA THR A 93 -1.24 -9.59 6.55
C THR A 93 -0.71 -11.01 6.31
N LYS A 94 0.55 -11.28 6.69
CA LYS A 94 1.13 -12.64 6.64
C LYS A 94 0.33 -13.63 7.48
N SER A 95 0.04 -13.26 8.73
CA SER A 95 -0.75 -14.09 9.64
C SER A 95 -2.14 -14.40 9.09
N LEU A 96 -2.78 -13.44 8.43
CA LEU A 96 -4.11 -13.60 7.85
C LEU A 96 -4.09 -14.49 6.60
N ILE A 97 -3.06 -14.36 5.75
CA ILE A 97 -2.82 -15.28 4.63
C ILE A 97 -2.68 -16.72 5.14
N ASP A 98 -1.85 -16.94 6.16
CA ASP A 98 -1.63 -18.27 6.74
C ASP A 98 -2.92 -18.84 7.34
N TYR A 99 -3.70 -18.01 8.03
CA TYR A 99 -4.99 -18.38 8.59
C TYR A 99 -5.99 -18.81 7.50
N ILE A 100 -6.19 -18.01 6.45
CA ILE A 100 -7.15 -18.33 5.37
C ILE A 100 -6.73 -19.60 4.63
N ASN A 101 -5.43 -19.74 4.31
CA ASN A 101 -4.89 -20.95 3.69
C ASN A 101 -5.06 -22.21 4.55
N SER A 102 -5.08 -22.06 5.88
CA SER A 102 -5.32 -23.20 6.78
C SER A 102 -6.78 -23.67 6.76
N MET A 103 -7.73 -22.75 6.52
CA MET A 103 -9.16 -23.04 6.43
C MET A 103 -9.56 -23.65 5.08
N GLU A 104 -8.93 -23.21 3.98
CA GLU A 104 -9.20 -23.74 2.63
C GLU A 104 -8.91 -25.25 2.52
N LYS A 105 -7.90 -25.74 3.27
CA LYS A 105 -7.57 -27.18 3.37
C LYS A 105 -8.70 -28.03 3.94
N VAL A 106 -9.74 -27.42 4.51
CA VAL A 106 -10.91 -28.09 5.11
C VAL A 106 -12.16 -27.96 4.21
N HIS A 107 -12.04 -27.41 2.99
CA HIS A 107 -13.14 -27.16 2.05
C HIS A 107 -14.30 -26.34 2.64
N TYR A 108 -13.98 -25.36 3.48
CA TYR A 108 -14.96 -24.46 4.09
C TYR A 108 -15.16 -23.22 3.21
N ASP A 109 -16.41 -22.77 3.06
CA ASP A 109 -16.70 -21.45 2.46
C ASP A 109 -16.19 -20.35 3.40
N THR A 110 -15.14 -19.64 2.99
CA THR A 110 -14.50 -18.62 3.82
C THR A 110 -15.11 -17.23 3.63
N THR A 111 -16.23 -17.09 2.90
CA THR A 111 -16.86 -15.79 2.63
C THR A 111 -17.14 -15.00 3.90
N ASN A 112 -17.72 -15.62 4.92
CA ASN A 112 -18.00 -14.94 6.20
C ASN A 112 -16.71 -14.54 6.93
N VAL A 113 -15.68 -15.39 6.88
CA VAL A 113 -14.37 -15.08 7.46
C VAL A 113 -13.73 -13.87 6.76
N ILE A 114 -13.83 -13.81 5.43
CA ILE A 114 -13.34 -12.68 4.64
C ILE A 114 -14.11 -11.41 5.03
N ILE A 115 -15.44 -11.49 5.16
CA ILE A 115 -16.30 -10.37 5.58
C ILE A 115 -15.92 -9.87 6.97
N ASP A 116 -15.73 -10.77 7.93
CA ASP A 116 -15.34 -10.43 9.31
C ASP A 116 -13.97 -9.73 9.36
N LYS A 117 -13.11 -10.00 8.39
CA LYS A 117 -11.75 -9.47 8.29
C LYS A 117 -11.63 -8.20 7.45
N LEU A 118 -12.72 -7.70 6.86
CA LEU A 118 -12.70 -6.48 6.04
C LEU A 118 -12.18 -5.25 6.78
N ASN A 119 -12.47 -5.12 8.08
CA ASN A 119 -11.99 -3.97 8.86
C ASN A 119 -10.45 -3.96 8.96
N GLU A 120 -9.84 -5.14 9.11
CA GLU A 120 -8.38 -5.25 9.14
C GLU A 120 -7.77 -4.86 7.78
N LEU A 121 -8.45 -5.20 6.68
CA LEU A 121 -8.03 -4.84 5.32
C LEU A 121 -8.15 -3.33 5.07
N GLU A 122 -9.25 -2.71 5.48
CA GLU A 122 -9.48 -1.26 5.40
C GLU A 122 -8.39 -0.47 6.12
N ASP A 123 -8.03 -0.89 7.34
CA ASP A 123 -6.96 -0.28 8.13
C ASP A 123 -5.59 -0.37 7.42
N TYR A 124 -5.34 -1.41 6.62
CA TYR A 124 -4.10 -1.55 5.85
C TYR A 124 -4.03 -0.57 4.68
N GLU A 125 -5.15 -0.38 3.95
CA GLU A 125 -5.24 0.62 2.87
C GLU A 125 -5.03 2.05 3.41
N ASP A 126 -5.67 2.36 4.54
CA ASP A 126 -5.52 3.65 5.20
C ASP A 126 -4.08 3.92 5.65
N ASN A 127 -3.39 2.90 6.16
CA ASN A 127 -1.97 3.00 6.49
C ASN A 127 -1.11 3.26 5.25
N ALA A 128 -1.39 2.59 4.13
CA ALA A 128 -0.71 2.82 2.86
C ALA A 128 -0.89 4.28 2.39
N VAL A 129 -2.12 4.80 2.42
CA VAL A 129 -2.42 6.22 2.09
C VAL A 129 -1.61 7.20 2.94
N ARG A 130 -1.46 6.95 4.24
CA ARG A 130 -0.68 7.82 5.15
C ARG A 130 0.80 7.87 4.74
N VAL A 131 1.37 6.73 4.35
CA VAL A 131 2.77 6.63 3.91
C VAL A 131 2.96 7.34 2.57
N TYR A 132 2.08 7.11 1.59
CA TYR A 132 2.16 7.78 0.30
C TYR A 132 1.99 9.30 0.44
N SER A 133 1.07 9.74 1.30
CA SER A 133 0.88 11.16 1.63
C SER A 133 2.12 11.79 2.28
N PHE A 134 2.82 11.06 3.13
CA PHE A 134 4.08 11.50 3.70
C PHE A 134 5.18 11.67 2.63
N LEU A 135 5.33 10.67 1.75
CA LEU A 135 6.29 10.72 0.65
C LEU A 135 5.98 11.87 -0.31
N LEU A 136 4.71 12.08 -0.66
CA LEU A 136 4.25 13.20 -1.49
C LEU A 136 4.67 14.55 -0.89
N ARG A 137 4.41 14.77 0.41
CA ARG A 137 4.80 16.01 1.11
C ARG A 137 6.31 16.28 1.05
N SER A 138 7.13 15.22 1.03
CA SER A 138 8.59 15.34 0.93
C SER A 138 9.07 15.78 -0.48
N TYR A 139 8.29 15.49 -1.53
CA TYR A 139 8.64 15.78 -2.92
C TYR A 139 7.97 17.02 -3.51
N LEU A 140 6.79 17.41 -3.03
CA LEU A 140 6.05 18.58 -3.53
C LEU A 140 6.90 19.87 -3.61
N PRO A 141 7.70 20.24 -2.58
CA PRO A 141 8.53 21.44 -2.63
C PRO A 141 9.59 21.44 -3.73
N ILE A 142 10.00 20.27 -4.23
CA ILE A 142 11.06 20.14 -5.23
C ILE A 142 10.54 20.47 -6.63
N THR A 143 9.27 20.16 -6.89
CA THR A 143 8.63 20.29 -8.22
C THR A 143 8.59 21.72 -8.76
N SER A 144 8.67 22.73 -7.90
CA SER A 144 8.55 24.17 -8.21
C SER A 144 9.85 24.97 -8.03
N THR A 145 10.97 24.32 -7.68
CA THR A 145 12.25 25.01 -7.43
C THR A 145 13.06 25.27 -8.70
N ARG A 146 13.95 26.28 -8.67
CA ARG A 146 14.99 26.54 -9.69
C ARG A 146 16.10 25.45 -9.65
N MET A 147 15.72 24.19 -9.80
CA MET A 147 16.64 23.05 -9.96
C MET A 147 16.88 22.73 -11.43
N ASP A 148 17.79 21.80 -11.68
CA ASP A 148 18.01 21.22 -13.01
C ASP A 148 16.71 20.62 -13.60
N ALA A 149 16.55 20.70 -14.92
CA ALA A 149 15.32 20.31 -15.60
C ALA A 149 15.02 18.80 -15.45
N ARG A 150 16.06 17.96 -15.45
CA ARG A 150 15.92 16.50 -15.26
C ARG A 150 15.44 16.17 -13.85
N HIS A 151 16.00 16.81 -12.83
CA HIS A 151 15.57 16.64 -11.43
C HIS A 151 14.10 17.03 -11.23
N ARG A 152 13.64 18.13 -11.83
CA ARG A 152 12.22 18.52 -11.78
C ARG A 152 11.31 17.50 -12.45
N ALA A 153 11.72 16.96 -13.59
CA ALA A 153 10.94 15.96 -14.31
C ALA A 153 10.81 14.66 -13.49
N ALA A 154 11.91 14.17 -12.90
CA ALA A 154 11.91 13.02 -12.02
C ALA A 154 11.03 13.24 -10.79
N SER A 155 11.15 14.38 -10.11
CA SER A 155 10.29 14.74 -8.97
C SER A 155 8.81 14.79 -9.34
N LYS A 156 8.44 15.35 -10.49
CA LYS A 156 7.05 15.35 -10.98
C LYS A 156 6.54 13.95 -11.29
N LEU A 157 7.39 13.08 -11.83
CA LEU A 157 7.05 11.68 -12.09
C LEU A 157 6.80 10.93 -10.77
N ILE A 158 7.70 11.05 -9.80
CA ILE A 158 7.54 10.47 -8.45
C ILE A 158 6.20 10.92 -7.84
N VAL A 159 5.90 12.21 -7.87
CA VAL A 159 4.65 12.77 -7.34
C VAL A 159 3.42 12.20 -8.06
N LYS A 160 3.46 12.09 -9.39
CA LYS A 160 2.35 11.50 -10.17
C LYS A 160 2.13 10.03 -9.83
N LEU A 161 3.20 9.25 -9.72
CA LEU A 161 3.12 7.82 -9.40
C LEU A 161 2.59 7.59 -7.98
N LEU A 162 3.14 8.29 -6.98
CA LEU A 162 2.68 8.19 -5.60
C LEU A 162 1.23 8.66 -5.43
N LYS A 163 0.81 9.68 -6.17
CA LYS A 163 -0.57 10.14 -6.16
C LYS A 163 -1.51 9.09 -6.77
N GLY A 164 -1.11 8.47 -7.89
CA GLY A 164 -1.88 7.39 -8.51
C GLY A 164 -2.14 6.26 -7.52
N ILE A 165 -1.07 5.72 -6.90
CA ILE A 165 -1.19 4.68 -5.88
C ILE A 165 -2.10 5.15 -4.73
N SER A 166 -1.86 6.34 -4.17
CA SER A 166 -2.66 6.83 -3.04
C SER A 166 -4.13 7.05 -3.36
N ASP A 167 -4.49 7.34 -4.62
CA ASP A 167 -5.88 7.50 -5.03
C ASP A 167 -6.52 6.11 -5.24
N ASP A 168 -5.76 5.11 -5.71
CA ASP A 168 -6.19 3.72 -5.79
C ASP A 168 -6.48 3.14 -4.39
N GLU A 169 -5.60 3.34 -3.39
CA GLU A 169 -5.82 2.79 -2.04
C GLU A 169 -7.06 3.36 -1.35
N LYS A 170 -7.35 4.65 -1.56
CA LYS A 170 -8.60 5.25 -1.06
C LYS A 170 -9.81 4.58 -1.69
N HIS A 171 -9.71 4.30 -2.99
CA HIS A 171 -10.76 3.61 -3.70
C HIS A 171 -10.90 2.15 -3.25
N HIS A 172 -9.80 1.47 -2.91
CA HIS A 172 -9.82 0.14 -2.29
C HIS A 172 -10.58 0.19 -0.95
N SER A 173 -10.24 1.11 -0.06
CA SER A 173 -10.91 1.33 1.22
C SER A 173 -12.43 1.56 1.03
N GLU A 174 -12.82 2.43 0.11
CA GLU A 174 -14.24 2.65 -0.25
C GLU A 174 -14.94 1.37 -0.74
N LEU A 175 -14.28 0.57 -1.59
CA LEU A 175 -14.83 -0.69 -2.09
C LEU A 175 -15.02 -1.73 -0.97
N LEU A 176 -14.06 -1.83 -0.05
CA LEU A 176 -14.14 -2.72 1.12
C LEU A 176 -15.28 -2.31 2.05
N GLN A 177 -15.47 -1.01 2.27
CA GLN A 177 -16.60 -0.48 3.02
C GLN A 177 -17.94 -0.86 2.37
N VAL A 178 -18.06 -0.69 1.05
CA VAL A 178 -19.28 -1.05 0.32
C VAL A 178 -19.59 -2.55 0.42
N ILE A 179 -18.57 -3.42 0.32
CA ILE A 179 -18.74 -4.87 0.52
C ILE A 179 -19.29 -5.13 1.92
N ARG A 180 -18.70 -4.52 2.94
CA ARG A 180 -19.12 -4.71 4.33
C ARG A 180 -20.57 -4.30 4.54
N GLU A 181 -20.96 -3.12 4.05
CA GLU A 181 -22.34 -2.62 4.16
C GLU A 181 -23.35 -3.51 3.42
N TYR A 182 -22.96 -4.06 2.27
CA TYR A 182 -23.78 -4.98 1.51
C TYR A 182 -23.97 -6.31 2.26
N SER A 183 -22.90 -6.85 2.83
CA SER A 183 -22.92 -8.10 3.58
C SER A 183 -23.72 -8.02 4.89
N LEU A 184 -23.74 -6.86 5.56
CA LEU A 184 -24.51 -6.63 6.80
C LEU A 184 -26.03 -6.49 6.58
N LYS A 185 -26.48 -6.27 5.33
CA LYS A 185 -27.89 -6.10 4.98
C LYS A 185 -28.58 -7.41 4.56
N ARG A 186 -27.83 -8.52 4.49
CA ARG A 186 -28.34 -9.86 4.23
C ARG A 186 -28.53 -10.61 5.55
#